data_AF-A0A8H7UL19-F1
#
_entry.id   AF-A0A8H7UL19-F1
#
_cell.length_a   1.000
_cell.length_b   1.000
_cell.length_c   1.000
_cell.angle_alpha   90.00
_cell.angle_beta   90.00
_cell.angle_gamma   90.00
#
_symmetry.space_group_name_H-M   'P 1'
#
loop_
_entity.id
_entity.type
_entity.pdbx_description
1 polymer ?
#
loop_
_entity_poly.entity_id
_entity_poly.type
_entity_poly.pdbx_seq_one_letter_code
_entity_poly.pdbx_strand_id
1 'polypeptide(L)'
;MEYFDFRQLRLDVAFRKLCRKLPLNAETQQIDRILETFAVRYWDCNLNSIFGNADVVYAIVYSILLLNTDLHVAQGEHKKMSRSEFIRNTMCAIRAQVNMFNDAATRSSPIAQFVGTKMWYSDIESI
;
A
#
# COMPACT_ATOMS: atom_id res chain seq x y z
N MET A 1 -10.69 12.98 -1.47
CA MET A 1 -10.54 12.07 -2.64
C MET A 1 -11.74 12.07 -3.59
N GLU A 2 -12.82 12.80 -3.29
CA GLU A 2 -14.10 12.69 -4.01
C GLU A 2 -14.06 13.11 -5.49
N TYR A 3 -13.14 14.01 -5.86
CA TYR A 3 -12.92 14.42 -7.25
C TYR A 3 -12.21 13.39 -8.13
N PHE A 4 -11.72 12.29 -7.54
CA PHE A 4 -11.15 11.20 -8.32
C PHE A 4 -12.25 10.18 -8.68
N ASP A 5 -12.43 10.00 -9.98
CA ASP A 5 -13.19 8.88 -10.55
C ASP A 5 -12.25 7.72 -10.86
N PHE A 6 -12.48 6.60 -10.15
CA PHE A 6 -11.75 5.34 -10.29
C PHE A 6 -12.64 4.20 -10.79
N ARG A 7 -13.88 4.48 -11.20
CA ARG A 7 -14.79 3.45 -11.72
C ARG A 7 -14.20 2.82 -12.98
N GLN A 8 -14.33 1.50 -13.09
CA GLN A 8 -13.84 0.70 -14.23
C GLN A 8 -12.32 0.79 -14.48
N LEU A 9 -11.55 1.48 -13.63
CA LEU A 9 -10.11 1.48 -13.70
C LEU A 9 -9.58 0.30 -12.90
N ARG A 10 -8.55 -0.36 -13.45
CA ARG A 10 -7.75 -1.30 -12.67
C ARG A 10 -7.03 -0.56 -11.54
N LEU A 11 -6.80 -1.25 -10.43
CA LEU A 11 -6.16 -0.70 -9.24
C LEU A 11 -4.81 -0.03 -9.54
N ASP A 12 -3.98 -0.67 -10.36
CA ASP A 12 -2.67 -0.13 -10.74
C ASP A 12 -2.78 1.16 -11.58
N VAL A 13 -3.79 1.26 -12.44
CA VAL A 13 -4.05 2.46 -13.26
C VAL A 13 -4.59 3.60 -12.40
N ALA A 14 -5.54 3.31 -11.51
CA ALA A 14 -6.08 4.26 -10.55
C ALA A 14 -4.97 4.80 -9.62
N PHE A 15 -4.10 3.93 -9.13
CA PHE A 15 -2.99 4.32 -8.27
C PHE A 15 -1.97 5.20 -9.00
N ARG A 16 -1.59 4.86 -10.24
CA ARG A 16 -0.74 5.74 -11.06
C ARG A 16 -1.38 7.12 -11.31
N LYS A 17 -2.70 7.19 -11.43
CA LYS A 17 -3.43 8.48 -11.56
C LYS A 17 -3.30 9.32 -10.29
N LEU A 18 -3.35 8.68 -9.12
CA LEU A 18 -3.07 9.34 -7.84
C LEU A 18 -1.62 9.79 -7.73
N CYS A 19 -0.64 8.93 -8.02
CA CYS A 19 0.79 9.24 -7.89
C CYS A 19 1.21 10.46 -8.72
N ARG A 20 0.59 10.70 -9.89
CA ARG A 20 0.83 11.91 -10.69
C ARG A 20 0.44 13.22 -10.00
N LYS A 21 -0.38 13.14 -8.96
CA LYS A 21 -0.85 14.28 -8.16
C LYS A 21 -0.30 14.22 -6.73
N LEU A 22 0.47 13.18 -6.40
CA LEU A 22 1.04 13.00 -5.08
C LEU A 22 2.23 13.96 -4.91
N PRO A 23 2.27 14.77 -3.84
CA PRO A 23 3.47 15.53 -3.52
C PRO A 23 4.63 14.59 -3.22
N LEU A 24 5.74 14.74 -3.95
CA LEU A 24 6.94 13.90 -3.83
C LEU A 24 7.73 14.15 -2.53
N ASN A 25 7.46 15.26 -1.86
CA ASN A 25 8.13 15.71 -0.62
C ASN A 25 7.23 15.55 0.62
N ALA A 26 6.23 14.67 0.56
CA ALA A 26 5.34 14.44 1.70
C ALA A 26 6.00 13.51 2.72
N GLU A 27 5.80 13.80 4.00
CA GLU A 27 6.23 12.93 5.09
C GLU A 27 5.50 11.57 5.02
N THR A 28 6.16 10.53 5.52
CA THR A 28 5.62 9.15 5.59
C THR A 28 4.19 9.07 6.09
N GLN A 29 3.88 9.79 7.18
CA GLN A 29 2.55 9.78 7.78
C GLN A 29 1.49 10.41 6.88
N GLN A 30 1.87 11.36 6.02
CA GLN A 30 0.96 11.98 5.06
C GLN A 30 0.70 11.03 3.88
N ILE A 31 1.74 10.36 3.38
CA ILE A 31 1.60 9.35 2.32
C ILE A 31 0.65 8.26 2.79
N ASP A 32 0.84 7.76 4.01
CA ASP A 32 0.00 6.73 4.60
C ASP A 32 -1.49 7.11 4.62
N ARG A 33 -1.84 8.29 5.15
CA ARG A 33 -3.23 8.82 5.15
C ARG A 33 -3.80 8.97 3.74
N ILE A 34 -2.97 9.37 2.77
CA ILE A 34 -3.39 9.48 1.37
C ILE A 34 -3.72 8.10 0.80
N LEU A 35 -2.93 7.08 1.11
CA LEU A 35 -3.16 5.70 0.67
C LEU A 35 -4.42 5.10 1.30
N GLU A 36 -4.65 5.32 2.60
CA GLU A 36 -5.90 4.89 3.27
C GLU A 36 -7.12 5.51 2.59
N THR A 37 -7.11 6.82 2.37
CA THR A 37 -8.21 7.53 1.73
C THR A 37 -8.40 7.08 0.27
N PHE A 38 -7.32 6.76 -0.43
CA PHE A 38 -7.38 6.20 -1.79
C PHE A 38 -8.03 4.82 -1.79
N ALA A 39 -7.67 3.95 -0.86
CA ALA A 39 -8.18 2.59 -0.79
C ALA A 39 -9.69 2.55 -0.55
N VAL A 40 -10.18 3.37 0.40
CA VAL A 40 -11.62 3.55 0.64
C VAL A 40 -12.31 4.06 -0.62
N ARG A 41 -11.78 5.12 -1.24
CA ARG A 41 -12.38 5.68 -2.45
C ARG A 41 -12.41 4.70 -3.62
N TYR A 42 -11.34 3.93 -3.82
CA TYR A 42 -11.26 2.95 -4.89
C TYR A 42 -12.29 1.82 -4.67
N TRP A 43 -12.42 1.37 -3.42
CA TRP A 43 -13.42 0.37 -3.04
C TRP A 43 -14.85 0.86 -3.27
N ASP A 44 -15.19 2.08 -2.84
CA ASP A 44 -16.51 2.68 -3.05
C ASP A 44 -16.87 2.81 -4.53
N CYS A 45 -15.87 3.11 -5.38
CA CYS A 45 -16.07 3.18 -6.82
C CYS A 45 -16.21 1.80 -7.49
N ASN A 46 -15.76 0.73 -6.81
CA ASN A 46 -15.63 -0.61 -7.37
C ASN A 46 -16.05 -1.70 -6.35
N LEU A 47 -17.26 -1.58 -5.80
CA LEU A 47 -17.81 -2.48 -4.76
C LEU A 47 -17.88 -3.96 -5.18
N ASN A 48 -17.91 -4.24 -6.49
CA ASN A 48 -17.91 -5.59 -7.04
C ASN A 48 -16.51 -6.11 -7.40
N SER A 49 -15.45 -5.45 -6.93
CA SER A 49 -14.08 -5.86 -7.24
C SER A 49 -13.64 -7.08 -6.43
N ILE A 50 -12.66 -7.80 -6.96
CA ILE A 50 -12.10 -9.04 -6.37
C ILE A 50 -11.42 -8.85 -4.99
N PHE A 51 -11.25 -7.61 -4.53
CA PHE A 51 -10.45 -7.28 -3.35
C PHE A 51 -11.22 -7.47 -2.03
N GLY A 52 -12.55 -7.53 -2.06
CA GLY A 52 -13.38 -7.86 -0.90
C GLY A 52 -13.58 -6.74 0.14
N ASN A 53 -12.57 -5.89 0.39
CA ASN A 53 -12.69 -4.71 1.24
C ASN A 53 -11.60 -3.65 0.93
N ALA A 54 -11.70 -2.48 1.58
CA ALA A 54 -10.74 -1.38 1.42
C ALA A 54 -9.35 -1.69 2.02
N ASP A 55 -9.26 -2.45 3.12
CA ASP A 55 -7.98 -2.77 3.77
C ASP A 55 -7.07 -3.63 2.88
N VAL A 56 -7.65 -4.57 2.14
CA VAL A 56 -6.96 -5.38 1.13
C VAL A 56 -6.45 -4.48 0.00
N VAL A 57 -7.26 -3.52 -0.45
CA VAL A 57 -6.86 -2.54 -1.46
C VAL A 57 -5.67 -1.72 -0.95
N TYR A 58 -5.73 -1.22 0.28
CA TYR A 58 -4.62 -0.51 0.92
C TYR A 58 -3.34 -1.35 0.95
N ALA A 59 -3.40 -2.60 1.41
CA ALA A 59 -2.24 -3.48 1.49
C ALA A 59 -1.58 -3.72 0.13
N ILE A 60 -2.38 -3.90 -0.93
CA ILE A 60 -1.87 -4.07 -2.29
C ILE A 60 -1.20 -2.80 -2.79
N VAL A 61 -1.84 -1.65 -2.61
CA VAL A 61 -1.32 -0.35 -3.07
C VAL A 61 -0.03 0.00 -2.35
N TYR A 62 0.03 -0.24 -1.05
CA TYR A 62 1.23 -0.07 -0.25
C TYR A 62 2.36 -0.98 -0.74
N SER A 63 2.05 -2.26 -1.03
CA SER A 63 3.02 -3.19 -1.61
C SER A 63 3.53 -2.72 -2.97
N ILE A 64 2.68 -2.12 -3.81
CA ILE A 64 3.08 -1.53 -5.09
C ILE A 64 4.00 -0.32 -4.89
N LEU A 65 3.71 0.54 -3.90
CA LEU A 65 4.58 1.67 -3.56
C LEU A 65 5.98 1.18 -3.16
N LEU A 66 6.06 0.22 -2.25
CA LEU A 66 7.34 -0.35 -1.80
C LEU A 66 8.13 -1.01 -2.93
N LEU A 67 7.45 -1.73 -3.83
CA LEU A 67 8.10 -2.31 -5.01
C LEU A 67 8.71 -1.22 -5.90
N ASN A 68 8.02 -0.08 -6.09
CA ASN A 68 8.58 1.02 -6.86
C ASN A 68 9.81 1.63 -6.16
N THR A 69 9.78 1.75 -4.84
CA THR A 69 10.93 2.22 -4.05
C THR A 69 12.13 1.28 -4.19
N ASP A 70 11.95 -0.04 -4.02
CA ASP A 70 13.01 -1.05 -4.19
C ASP A 70 13.61 -1.05 -5.61
N LEU A 71 12.78 -0.91 -6.64
CA LEU A 71 13.25 -0.99 -8.03
C LEU A 71 13.99 0.26 -8.51
N HIS A 72 13.65 1.44 -7.97
CA HIS A 72 14.04 2.73 -8.55
C HIS A 72 14.67 3.74 -7.58
N VAL A 73 14.36 3.66 -6.29
CA VAL A 73 14.77 4.68 -5.30
C VAL A 73 15.89 4.16 -4.40
N ALA A 74 15.82 2.91 -3.96
CA ALA A 74 16.85 2.30 -3.12
C ALA A 74 18.21 2.35 -3.84
N GLN A 75 19.19 3.01 -3.22
CA GLN A 75 20.54 3.15 -3.74
C GLN A 75 21.47 2.11 -3.09
N GLY A 76 22.35 1.49 -3.89
CA GLY A 76 23.36 0.54 -3.42
C GLY A 76 23.26 -0.85 -4.06
N GLU A 77 24.27 -1.69 -3.80
CA GLU A 77 24.30 -3.10 -4.22
C GLU A 77 23.39 -3.95 -3.31
N HIS A 78 22.09 -3.89 -3.55
CA HIS A 78 21.13 -4.82 -2.96
C HIS A 78 20.39 -5.58 -4.06
N LYS A 79 20.00 -6.80 -3.73
CA LYS A 79 19.24 -7.63 -4.66
C LYS A 79 17.80 -7.11 -4.71
N LYS A 80 17.42 -6.56 -5.86
CA LYS A 80 16.04 -6.16 -6.15
C LYS A 80 15.07 -7.30 -5.89
N MET A 81 13.89 -6.96 -5.38
CA MET A 81 12.83 -7.90 -5.06
C MET A 81 12.42 -8.69 -6.32
N SER A 82 12.52 -10.01 -6.26
CA SER A 82 12.02 -10.86 -7.33
C SER A 82 10.49 -10.89 -7.34
N ARG A 83 9.89 -11.26 -8.48
CA ARG A 83 8.44 -11.45 -8.60
C ARG A 83 7.88 -12.38 -7.51
N SER A 84 8.58 -13.47 -7.22
CA SER A 84 8.15 -14.45 -6.22
C SER A 84 8.18 -13.87 -4.80
N GLU A 85 9.18 -13.05 -4.49
CA GLU A 85 9.28 -12.34 -3.21
C GLU A 85 8.16 -11.30 -3.09
N PHE A 86 7.88 -10.54 -4.15
CA PHE A 86 6.77 -9.58 -4.17
C PHE A 86 5.43 -10.26 -3.89
N ILE A 87 5.14 -11.38 -4.57
CA ILE A 87 3.90 -12.14 -4.37
C ILE A 87 3.83 -12.64 -2.92
N ARG A 88 4.91 -13.25 -2.41
CA ARG A 88 4.94 -13.78 -1.04
C ARG A 88 4.72 -12.68 0.00
N ASN A 89 5.40 -11.55 -0.14
CA ASN A 89 5.29 -10.42 0.78
C ASN A 89 3.89 -9.80 0.75
N THR A 90 3.35 -9.57 -0.44
CA THR A 90 1.99 -9.00 -0.61
C THR A 90 0.93 -9.94 -0.04
N MET A 91 1.02 -11.24 -0.30
CA MET A 91 0.07 -12.23 0.23
C MET A 91 0.17 -12.36 1.75
N CYS A 92 1.35 -12.21 2.33
CA CYS A 92 1.53 -12.15 3.78
C CYS A 92 0.82 -10.93 4.36
N ALA A 93 1.02 -9.75 3.76
CA ALA A 93 0.38 -8.50 4.18
C ALA A 93 -1.15 -8.58 4.11
N ILE A 94 -1.70 -9.11 3.00
CA ILE A 94 -3.15 -9.30 2.84
C ILE A 94 -3.70 -10.23 3.93
N ARG A 95 -3.03 -11.36 4.19
CA ARG A 95 -3.46 -12.31 5.23
C ARG A 95 -3.43 -11.69 6.62
N ALA A 96 -2.42 -10.87 6.92
CA ALA A 96 -2.37 -10.14 8.19
C ALA A 96 -3.58 -9.21 8.33
N GLN A 97 -3.92 -8.42 7.30
CA GLN A 97 -5.08 -7.53 7.32
C GLN A 97 -6.41 -8.30 7.47
N VAL A 98 -6.58 -9.41 6.73
CA VAL A 98 -7.79 -10.23 6.79
C VAL A 98 -7.95 -10.94 8.14
N ASN A 99 -6.86 -11.43 8.73
CA ASN A 99 -6.89 -12.08 10.04
C ASN A 99 -7.19 -11.08 11.17
N MET A 100 -6.67 -9.85 11.08
CA MET A 100 -6.97 -8.79 12.06
C MET A 100 -8.43 -8.34 12.04
N PHE A 101 -9.13 -8.44 10.90
CA PHE A 101 -10.57 -8.18 10.83
C PHE A 101 -11.38 -9.20 11.66
N ASN A 102 -10.90 -10.42 11.81
CA ASN A 102 -11.55 -11.46 12.62
C ASN A 102 -11.28 -11.30 14.12
N ASP A 103 -10.17 -10.65 14.50
CA ASP A 103 -9.78 -10.39 15.89
C ASP A 103 -9.99 -8.90 16.26
N ALA A 104 -11.25 -8.46 16.28
CA ALA A 104 -11.63 -7.05 16.54
C ALA A 104 -11.22 -6.48 17.93
N ALA A 105 -10.59 -7.29 18.79
CA ALA A 105 -10.20 -6.91 20.16
C ALA A 105 -8.84 -6.20 20.27
N THR A 106 -7.98 -6.27 19.26
CA THR A 106 -6.63 -5.68 19.30
C THR A 106 -6.41 -4.72 18.14
N ARG A 107 -6.99 -3.52 18.25
CA ARG A 107 -6.67 -2.38 17.39
C ARG A 107 -5.30 -1.81 17.76
N SER A 108 -4.22 -2.49 17.42
CA SER A 108 -2.92 -1.85 17.25
C SER A 108 -2.75 -1.48 15.77
N SER A 109 -2.18 -0.29 15.51
CA SER A 109 -1.98 0.24 14.17
C SER A 109 -1.28 -0.79 13.27
N PRO A 110 -1.86 -1.19 12.12
CA PRO A 110 -1.27 -2.19 11.23
C PRO A 110 0.13 -1.80 10.73
N ILE A 111 0.39 -0.49 10.70
CA ILE A 111 1.68 0.11 10.37
C ILE A 111 2.73 -0.30 11.39
N ALA A 112 2.43 -0.33 12.69
CA ALA A 112 3.43 -0.65 13.71
C ALA A 112 3.93 -2.12 13.64
N GLN A 113 3.08 -3.06 13.23
CA GLN A 113 3.49 -4.46 13.02
C GLN A 113 4.23 -4.64 11.69
N PHE A 114 3.85 -3.90 10.65
CA PHE A 114 4.52 -3.93 9.35
C PHE A 114 5.90 -3.25 9.38
N VAL A 115 5.99 -2.10 10.06
CA VAL A 115 7.17 -1.26 10.23
C VAL A 115 8.15 -1.82 11.29
N GLY A 116 7.72 -2.79 12.11
CA GLY A 116 8.53 -3.40 13.17
C GLY A 116 9.76 -4.19 12.70
N THR A 117 9.94 -4.41 11.39
CA THR A 117 11.22 -4.91 10.86
C THR A 117 12.12 -3.71 10.53
N LYS A 118 13.19 -3.52 11.31
CA LYS A 118 14.17 -2.40 11.21
C LYS A 118 14.63 -2.05 9.79
N MET A 119 14.55 -2.98 8.85
CA MET A 119 14.92 -2.80 7.45
C MET A 119 14.01 -1.80 6.72
N TRP A 120 12.72 -1.71 7.07
CA TRP A 120 11.72 -0.96 6.31
C TRP A 120 11.59 0.52 6.70
N TYR A 121 11.91 0.89 7.94
CA TYR A 121 11.90 2.29 8.37
C TYR A 121 12.95 3.11 7.62
N SER A 122 14.11 2.48 7.35
CA SER A 122 15.26 3.07 6.67
C SER A 122 14.97 3.44 5.22
N ASP A 123 14.23 2.59 4.50
CA ASP A 123 13.91 2.80 3.07
C ASP A 123 12.86 3.89 2.86
N ILE A 124 12.01 4.12 3.87
CA ILE A 124 10.98 5.15 3.87
C ILE A 124 11.55 6.53 4.24
N GLU A 125 12.49 6.60 5.20
CA GLU A 125 13.19 7.86 5.52
C GLU A 125 14.19 8.31 4.43
N SER A 126 14.47 7.45 3.45
CA SER A 126 15.37 7.73 2.33
C SER A 126 14.65 8.35 1.11
N ILE A 127 13.35 8.60 1.21
CA ILE A 127 12.53 9.36 0.24
C ILE A 127 12.52 10.83 0.65
#